data_AF-A0A6A6HX42-F1
#
_entry.id   AF-A0A6A6HX42-F1
#
_cell.length_a   1.000
_cell.length_b   1.000
_cell.length_c   1.000
_cell.angle_alpha   90.00
_cell.angle_beta   90.00
_cell.angle_gamma   90.00
#
_symmetry.space_group_name_H-M   'P 1'
#
loop_
_entity.id
_entity.type
_entity.pdbx_description
1 polymer ?
#
loop_
_entity_poly.entity_id
_entity_poly.type
_entity_poly.pdbx_seq_one_letter_code
_entity_poly.pdbx_strand_id
1 'polypeptide(L)'
;MNSITFDILRDMNPQLDADCLNLWANASYCVATVRGSTLTPITLSSIAVPSASPTKPPPSSSIKLSSCVKPSSSVKMSSTATAKATAAPPAPTQSGASKACYQWYTAVAGDYCYLVYTKFGITFDRLGAWNIALDANCSNMWPDYAYCVKA
;
A
#
# COMPACT_ATOMS: atom_id res chain seq x y z
N MET A 1 -28.96 8.75 9.73
CA MET A 1 -28.26 8.06 10.83
C MET A 1 -28.33 6.58 10.53
N ASN A 2 -27.31 6.03 9.87
CA ASN A 2 -27.29 4.65 9.37
C ASN A 2 -26.34 3.83 10.24
N SER A 3 -26.69 3.66 11.51
CA SER A 3 -25.87 2.92 12.47
C SER A 3 -26.37 1.47 12.52
N ILE A 4 -25.57 0.54 12.00
CA ILE A 4 -25.76 -0.90 12.22
C ILE A 4 -25.39 -1.23 13.67
N THR A 5 -26.24 -1.99 14.38
CA THR A 5 -25.95 -2.43 15.75
C THR A 5 -25.06 -3.67 15.75
N PHE A 6 -24.32 -3.88 16.84
CA PHE A 6 -23.38 -4.99 16.97
C PHE A 6 -24.07 -6.36 16.81
N ASP A 7 -25.29 -6.52 17.31
CA ASP A 7 -26.09 -7.74 17.12
C ASP A 7 -26.38 -8.04 15.64
N ILE A 8 -26.66 -7.01 14.84
CA ILE A 8 -26.90 -7.15 13.40
C ILE A 8 -25.61 -7.50 12.66
N LEU A 9 -24.46 -6.98 13.11
CA LEU A 9 -23.15 -7.34 12.54
C LEU A 9 -22.81 -8.81 12.79
N ARG A 10 -23.14 -9.35 13.97
CA ARG A 10 -22.94 -10.77 14.33
C ARG A 10 -23.85 -11.71 13.55
N ASP A 11 -25.10 -11.32 13.32
CA ASP A 11 -26.04 -12.12 12.50
C ASP A 11 -25.52 -12.33 11.06
N MET A 12 -24.92 -11.29 10.48
CA MET A 12 -24.36 -11.34 9.12
C MET A 12 -22.96 -11.95 9.01
N ASN A 13 -22.25 -12.11 10.14
CA ASN A 13 -20.89 -12.63 10.18
C ASN A 13 -20.79 -13.70 11.29
N PRO A 14 -21.31 -14.91 11.06
CA PRO A 14 -21.39 -15.97 12.08
C PRO A 14 -20.02 -16.47 12.57
N GLN A 15 -18.93 -16.07 11.92
CA GLN A 15 -17.54 -16.30 12.35
C GLN A 15 -17.06 -15.35 13.45
N LEU A 16 -17.85 -14.33 13.80
CA LEU A 16 -17.53 -13.38 14.87
C LEU A 16 -18.03 -13.89 16.22
N ASP A 17 -17.10 -13.95 17.16
CA ASP A 17 -17.41 -14.32 18.55
C ASP A 17 -18.14 -13.17 19.28
N ALA A 18 -18.83 -13.51 20.37
CA ALA A 18 -19.66 -12.59 21.13
C ALA A 18 -18.88 -11.40 21.69
N ASP A 19 -17.59 -11.59 21.95
CA ASP A 19 -16.70 -10.58 22.52
C ASP A 19 -15.94 -9.76 21.47
N CYS A 20 -16.23 -9.92 20.16
CA CYS A 20 -15.57 -9.18 19.08
C CYS A 20 -14.04 -9.38 18.95
N LEU A 21 -13.43 -10.29 19.73
CA LEU A 21 -11.98 -10.54 19.74
C LEU A 21 -11.44 -11.11 18.41
N ASN A 22 -12.32 -11.66 17.57
CA ASN A 22 -12.00 -12.15 16.23
C ASN A 22 -12.34 -11.15 15.11
N LEU A 23 -12.61 -9.89 15.47
CA LEU A 23 -12.73 -8.79 14.52
C LEU A 23 -11.34 -8.23 14.23
N TRP A 24 -10.72 -8.74 13.18
CA TRP A 24 -9.35 -8.37 12.84
C TRP A 24 -9.36 -7.07 12.03
N ALA A 25 -8.43 -6.17 12.36
CA ALA A 25 -8.13 -5.05 11.49
C ALA A 25 -7.71 -5.59 10.11
N ASN A 26 -8.25 -5.00 9.04
CA ASN A 26 -8.01 -5.41 7.65
C ASN A 26 -8.76 -6.68 7.16
N ALA A 27 -9.79 -7.13 7.88
CA ALA A 27 -10.73 -8.14 7.39
C ALA A 27 -12.05 -7.49 6.93
N SER A 28 -12.67 -8.07 5.89
CA SER A 28 -13.95 -7.59 5.35
C SER A 28 -15.11 -8.35 6.00
N TYR A 29 -16.08 -7.61 6.51
CA TYR A 29 -17.27 -8.16 7.17
C TYR A 29 -18.53 -7.61 6.50
N CYS A 30 -19.56 -8.43 6.40
CA CYS A 30 -20.84 -8.06 5.83
C CYS A 30 -21.52 -7.02 6.74
N VAL A 31 -21.74 -5.81 6.24
CA VAL A 31 -22.38 -4.68 6.97
C VAL A 31 -23.75 -4.31 6.42
N ALA A 32 -24.17 -4.95 5.33
CA ALA A 32 -25.50 -4.83 4.77
C ALA A 32 -25.77 -6.03 3.85
N THR A 33 -26.99 -6.57 3.90
CA THR A 33 -27.48 -7.43 2.83
C THR A 33 -28.03 -6.55 1.71
N VAL A 34 -27.61 -6.83 0.47
CA VAL A 34 -28.26 -6.25 -0.70
C VAL A 34 -29.69 -6.79 -0.75
N ARG A 35 -30.65 -5.95 -0.35
CA ARG A 35 -32.07 -6.30 -0.40
C ARG A 35 -32.49 -6.35 -1.87
N GLY A 36 -32.34 -7.51 -2.49
CA GLY A 36 -32.64 -7.67 -3.91
C GLY A 36 -32.25 -8.99 -4.58
N SER A 37 -31.77 -10.01 -3.87
CA SER A 37 -31.56 -11.33 -4.48
C SER A 37 -32.42 -12.36 -3.78
N THR A 38 -33.63 -12.53 -4.33
CA THR A 38 -34.43 -13.75 -4.15
C THR A 38 -33.51 -14.96 -4.27
N LEU A 39 -33.38 -15.69 -3.16
CA LEU A 39 -32.62 -16.93 -3.06
C LEU A 39 -33.22 -17.96 -4.03
N THR A 40 -32.63 -18.12 -5.21
CA THR A 40 -32.66 -19.42 -5.88
C THR A 40 -31.57 -20.28 -5.26
N PRO A 41 -31.88 -21.46 -4.70
CA PRO A 41 -30.87 -22.36 -4.15
C PRO A 41 -30.01 -22.92 -5.29
N ILE A 42 -28.78 -22.41 -5.45
CA ILE A 42 -27.77 -23.08 -6.25
C ILE A 42 -27.15 -24.17 -5.39
N THR A 43 -27.51 -25.39 -5.72
CA THR A 43 -26.95 -26.64 -5.22
C THR A 43 -25.43 -26.65 -5.35
N LEU A 44 -24.81 -27.05 -4.25
CA LEU A 44 -23.40 -27.32 -4.04
C LEU A 44 -22.79 -28.11 -5.21
N SER A 45 -21.76 -27.56 -5.86
CA SER A 45 -20.87 -28.33 -6.71
C SER A 45 -19.45 -27.87 -6.47
N SER A 46 -18.72 -28.76 -5.79
CA SER A 46 -17.31 -28.68 -5.43
C SER A 46 -16.44 -28.39 -6.64
N ILE A 47 -15.70 -27.29 -6.62
CA ILE A 47 -14.55 -27.09 -7.50
C ILE A 47 -13.32 -26.98 -6.60
N ALA A 48 -12.53 -28.04 -6.67
CA ALA A 48 -11.27 -28.21 -5.99
C ALA A 48 -10.27 -27.13 -6.39
N VAL A 49 -9.61 -26.57 -5.38
CA VAL A 49 -8.41 -25.74 -5.50
C VAL A 49 -7.20 -26.61 -5.89
N PRO A 50 -6.38 -26.23 -6.87
CA PRO A 50 -4.99 -26.66 -6.88
C PRO A 50 -4.18 -25.77 -5.92
N SER A 51 -3.74 -26.41 -4.85
CA SER A 51 -2.65 -25.96 -3.98
C SER A 51 -1.35 -25.87 -4.79
N ALA A 52 -0.78 -24.67 -4.90
CA ALA A 52 0.58 -24.47 -5.40
C ALA A 52 1.44 -23.91 -4.27
N SER A 53 2.31 -24.76 -3.72
CA SER A 53 3.32 -24.44 -2.72
C SER A 53 4.41 -23.51 -3.27
N PRO A 54 5.11 -22.76 -2.39
CA PRO A 54 6.25 -21.92 -2.74
C PRO A 54 7.53 -22.74 -2.94
N THR A 55 8.19 -22.59 -4.09
CA THR A 55 9.57 -23.04 -4.32
C THR A 55 10.56 -21.97 -3.83
N LYS A 56 11.28 -22.36 -2.78
CA LYS A 56 12.49 -21.76 -2.20
C LYS A 56 13.48 -21.15 -3.23
N PRO A 57 13.98 -19.92 -3.03
CA PRO A 57 15.18 -19.42 -3.71
C PRO A 57 16.46 -20.13 -3.20
N PRO A 58 17.43 -20.45 -4.09
CA PRO A 58 18.70 -21.08 -3.74
C PRO A 58 19.63 -20.18 -2.89
N PRO A 59 20.67 -20.75 -2.26
CA PRO A 59 21.50 -20.08 -1.26
C PRO A 59 22.49 -19.07 -1.87
N SER A 60 22.83 -18.10 -1.01
CA SER A 60 23.92 -17.13 -1.10
C SER A 60 25.16 -17.62 -1.85
N SER A 61 25.67 -16.78 -2.76
CA SER A 61 27.04 -16.88 -3.26
C SER A 61 27.64 -15.48 -3.34
N SER A 62 28.62 -15.24 -2.47
CA SER A 62 29.44 -14.05 -2.36
C SER A 62 30.30 -13.84 -3.61
N ILE A 63 30.28 -12.64 -4.20
CA ILE A 63 31.43 -12.15 -4.98
C ILE A 63 31.74 -10.69 -4.58
N LYS A 64 33.04 -10.49 -4.36
CA LYS A 64 33.76 -9.40 -3.73
C LYS A 64 34.07 -8.26 -4.73
N LEU A 65 33.92 -7.03 -4.26
CA LEU A 65 34.65 -5.78 -4.53
C LEU A 65 35.49 -5.65 -5.84
N SER A 66 35.18 -4.64 -6.68
CA SER A 66 36.08 -3.52 -7.04
C SER A 66 35.64 -2.81 -8.34
N SER A 67 35.47 -1.49 -8.27
CA SER A 67 36.23 -0.47 -9.04
C SER A 67 35.44 0.81 -9.32
N CYS A 68 36.20 1.90 -9.41
CA CYS A 68 35.83 3.30 -9.37
C CYS A 68 35.52 3.87 -10.77
N VAL A 69 34.45 4.66 -10.88
CA VAL A 69 34.21 5.56 -12.03
C VAL A 69 33.84 6.96 -11.55
N LYS A 70 34.53 7.94 -12.13
CA LYS A 70 34.55 9.38 -11.82
C LYS A 70 33.22 10.10 -12.16
N PRO A 71 33.00 11.32 -11.61
CA PRO A 71 31.80 12.12 -11.85
C PRO A 71 31.81 12.76 -13.24
N SER A 72 30.69 12.71 -13.96
CA SER A 72 30.48 13.44 -15.21
C SER A 72 29.34 14.43 -15.04
N SER A 73 29.72 15.71 -14.95
CA SER A 73 28.85 16.85 -15.14
C SER A 73 28.52 17.00 -16.64
N SER A 74 27.25 17.13 -17.00
CA SER A 74 26.87 17.88 -18.19
C SER A 74 25.50 18.54 -18.03
N VAL A 75 25.41 19.72 -18.62
CA VAL A 75 24.59 20.87 -18.24
C VAL A 75 23.25 20.93 -18.98
N LYS A 76 22.22 21.22 -18.18
CA LYS A 76 21.11 22.18 -18.41
C LYS A 76 20.67 22.43 -19.86
N MET A 77 19.53 21.83 -20.24
CA MET A 77 18.63 22.36 -21.25
C MET A 77 17.46 23.05 -20.52
N SER A 78 17.44 24.39 -20.60
CA SER A 78 16.39 25.23 -20.04
C SER A 78 15.13 25.15 -20.91
N SER A 79 14.01 24.77 -20.30
CA SER A 79 12.68 25.15 -20.75
C SER A 79 11.95 25.83 -19.59
N THR A 80 11.58 27.08 -19.82
CA THR A 80 10.87 27.95 -18.89
C THR A 80 9.42 27.49 -18.76
N ALA A 81 9.19 26.49 -17.92
CA ALA A 81 7.93 26.38 -17.20
C ALA A 81 8.15 27.05 -15.84
N THR A 82 7.10 27.61 -15.24
CA THR A 82 7.08 27.94 -13.80
C THR A 82 7.16 26.61 -13.04
N ALA A 83 8.33 25.98 -13.06
CA ALA A 83 8.58 24.72 -12.41
C ALA A 83 8.50 24.99 -10.92
N LYS A 84 7.47 24.45 -10.28
CA LYS A 84 7.49 24.31 -8.83
C LYS A 84 8.79 23.57 -8.50
N ALA A 85 9.62 24.17 -7.66
CA ALA A 85 10.94 23.62 -7.36
C ALA A 85 10.75 22.24 -6.74
N THR A 86 11.41 21.23 -7.30
CA THR A 86 11.47 19.89 -6.70
C THR A 86 12.26 19.97 -5.40
N ALA A 87 11.77 19.27 -4.37
CA ALA A 87 12.42 19.21 -3.07
C ALA A 87 13.34 17.99 -3.02
N ALA A 88 14.50 18.12 -2.40
CA ALA A 88 15.32 16.95 -2.07
C ALA A 88 14.64 16.14 -0.95
N PRO A 89 14.65 14.80 -1.00
CA PRO A 89 14.12 13.99 0.08
C PRO A 89 14.95 14.16 1.36
N PRO A 90 14.31 14.30 2.53
CA PRO A 90 15.01 14.46 3.82
C PRO A 90 15.60 13.16 4.37
N ALA A 91 15.23 12.02 3.80
CA ALA A 91 15.66 10.68 4.21
C ALA A 91 15.81 9.77 2.96
N PRO A 92 16.34 8.55 3.09
CA PRO A 92 16.41 7.61 1.99
C PRO A 92 15.04 7.37 1.36
N THR A 93 14.99 7.23 0.04
CA THR A 93 13.75 6.92 -0.70
C THR A 93 13.79 5.50 -1.22
N GLN A 94 12.63 4.87 -1.39
CA GLN A 94 12.56 3.62 -2.13
C GLN A 94 12.81 3.84 -3.63
N SER A 95 13.22 2.77 -4.31
CA SER A 95 13.45 2.79 -5.75
C SER A 95 12.20 3.27 -6.50
N GLY A 96 12.38 4.20 -7.44
CA GLY A 96 11.26 4.70 -8.24
C GLY A 96 10.38 5.75 -7.55
N ALA A 97 10.81 6.32 -6.42
CA ALA A 97 10.23 7.55 -5.91
C ALA A 97 10.34 8.69 -6.96
N SER A 98 9.28 9.50 -7.06
CA SER A 98 9.15 10.54 -8.08
C SER A 98 10.27 11.58 -7.99
N LYS A 99 10.95 11.83 -9.12
CA LYS A 99 11.92 12.92 -9.25
C LYS A 99 11.27 14.31 -9.29
N ALA A 100 9.97 14.36 -9.61
CA ALA A 100 9.18 15.58 -9.66
C ALA A 100 8.58 15.94 -8.28
N CYS A 101 8.99 15.28 -7.20
CA CYS A 101 8.40 15.53 -5.89
C CYS A 101 8.69 16.94 -5.35
N TYR A 102 7.62 17.62 -4.93
CA TYR A 102 7.65 18.93 -4.29
C TYR A 102 7.49 18.85 -2.78
N GLN A 103 6.98 17.74 -2.24
CA GLN A 103 6.79 17.56 -0.80
C GLN A 103 6.99 16.10 -0.40
N TRP A 104 7.85 15.90 0.61
CA TRP A 104 8.21 14.60 1.15
C TRP A 104 7.64 14.41 2.55
N TYR A 105 7.34 13.15 2.89
CA TYR A 105 6.99 12.70 4.23
C TYR A 105 7.96 11.61 4.66
N THR A 106 8.64 11.80 5.79
CA THR A 106 9.45 10.74 6.40
C THR A 106 8.55 9.89 7.26
N ALA A 107 8.41 8.62 6.90
CA ALA A 107 7.61 7.66 7.65
C ALA A 107 8.22 7.42 9.03
N VAL A 108 7.38 7.25 10.04
CA VAL A 108 7.80 6.83 11.38
C VAL A 108 7.29 5.43 11.69
N ALA A 109 7.81 4.81 12.74
CA ALA A 109 7.35 3.50 13.17
C ALA A 109 5.84 3.50 13.46
N GLY A 110 5.11 2.58 12.83
CA GLY A 110 3.65 2.48 12.94
C GLY A 110 2.88 3.20 11.82
N ASP A 111 3.55 3.94 10.94
CA ASP A 111 2.90 4.46 9.73
C ASP A 111 2.61 3.35 8.72
N TYR A 112 1.52 3.56 7.98
CA TYR A 112 1.14 2.78 6.81
C TYR A 112 0.38 3.70 5.83
N CYS A 113 0.21 3.28 4.57
CA CYS A 113 -0.22 4.17 3.49
C CYS A 113 -1.53 4.88 3.78
N TYR A 114 -2.49 4.21 4.41
CA TYR A 114 -3.77 4.83 4.79
C TYR A 114 -3.57 6.07 5.64
N LEU A 115 -2.72 6.00 6.67
CA LEU A 115 -2.43 7.16 7.51
C LEU A 115 -1.79 8.26 6.67
N VAL A 116 -0.82 7.93 5.82
CA VAL A 116 -0.12 8.94 5.02
C VAL A 116 -1.06 9.62 4.01
N TYR A 117 -1.75 8.86 3.16
CA TYR A 117 -2.57 9.48 2.13
C TYR A 117 -3.76 10.25 2.73
N THR A 118 -4.33 9.79 3.85
CA THR A 118 -5.40 10.53 4.54
C THR A 118 -4.88 11.80 5.20
N LYS A 119 -3.69 11.76 5.83
CA LYS A 119 -3.05 12.95 6.44
C LYS A 119 -2.78 14.04 5.41
N PHE A 120 -2.42 13.67 4.18
CA PHE A 120 -2.15 14.61 3.10
C PHE A 120 -3.35 14.87 2.18
N GLY A 121 -4.50 14.25 2.43
CA GLY A 121 -5.71 14.41 1.62
C GLY A 121 -5.56 13.95 0.18
N ILE A 122 -4.74 12.92 -0.06
CA ILE A 122 -4.51 12.31 -1.37
C ILE A 122 -5.10 10.89 -1.40
N THR A 123 -5.26 10.31 -2.58
CA THR A 123 -5.67 8.91 -2.75
C THR A 123 -4.48 7.96 -2.70
N PHE A 124 -4.71 6.69 -2.38
CA PHE A 124 -3.68 5.64 -2.51
C PHE A 124 -3.08 5.58 -3.92
N ASP A 125 -3.92 5.68 -4.96
CA ASP A 125 -3.46 5.70 -6.36
C ASP A 125 -2.41 6.80 -6.61
N ARG A 126 -2.71 8.03 -6.17
CA ARG A 126 -1.78 9.16 -6.23
C ARG A 126 -0.48 8.91 -5.45
N LEU A 127 -0.58 8.33 -4.25
CA LEU A 127 0.59 8.00 -3.43
C LEU A 127 1.47 6.93 -4.12
N GLY A 128 0.85 5.88 -4.67
CA GLY A 128 1.54 4.82 -5.41
C GLY A 128 2.14 5.31 -6.74
N ALA A 129 1.45 6.19 -7.45
CA ALA A 129 1.95 6.79 -8.69
C ALA A 129 3.25 7.59 -8.47
N TRP A 130 3.41 8.21 -7.30
CA TRP A 130 4.63 8.94 -6.94
C TRP A 130 5.69 8.08 -6.25
N ASN A 131 5.32 6.89 -5.77
CA ASN A 131 6.20 5.98 -5.05
C ASN A 131 5.96 4.57 -5.56
N ILE A 132 6.40 4.29 -6.78
CA ILE A 132 6.04 3.07 -7.53
C ILE A 132 6.50 1.76 -6.89
N ALA A 133 7.45 1.83 -5.95
CA ALA A 133 7.85 0.67 -5.16
C ALA A 133 6.79 0.26 -4.13
N LEU A 134 5.86 1.15 -3.74
CA LEU A 134 4.80 0.80 -2.81
C LEU A 134 3.91 -0.28 -3.40
N ASP A 135 3.78 -1.38 -2.67
CA ASP A 135 2.88 -2.46 -3.07
C ASP A 135 1.40 -2.11 -2.80
N ALA A 136 0.49 -2.81 -3.46
CA ALA A 136 -0.95 -2.56 -3.35
C ALA A 136 -1.52 -2.75 -1.92
N ASN A 137 -0.84 -3.54 -1.08
CA ASN A 137 -1.21 -3.77 0.31
C ASN A 137 -0.53 -2.77 1.27
N CYS A 138 0.36 -1.92 0.76
CA CYS A 138 1.25 -1.07 1.53
C CYS A 138 2.04 -1.82 2.62
N SER A 139 2.41 -3.07 2.36
CA SER A 139 3.15 -3.90 3.32
C SER A 139 4.64 -3.54 3.36
N ASN A 140 5.14 -2.81 2.36
CA ASN A 140 6.54 -2.46 2.22
C ASN A 140 6.86 -0.98 2.50
N MET A 141 5.99 -0.28 3.23
CA MET A 141 6.31 1.05 3.73
C MET A 141 7.27 0.94 4.91
N TRP A 142 8.44 1.58 4.83
CA TRP A 142 9.49 1.46 5.83
C TRP A 142 9.59 2.71 6.69
N PRO A 143 9.76 2.58 8.02
CA PRO A 143 10.08 3.72 8.86
C PRO A 143 11.43 4.33 8.45
N ASP A 144 11.59 5.62 8.72
CA ASP A 144 12.77 6.43 8.40
C ASP A 144 13.04 6.60 6.88
N TYR A 145 12.08 6.22 6.02
CA TYR A 145 12.13 6.48 4.59
C TYR A 145 11.24 7.66 4.19
N ALA A 146 11.70 8.40 3.18
CA ALA A 146 10.97 9.52 2.59
C ALA A 146 10.07 9.05 1.43
N TYR A 147 8.80 9.41 1.52
CA TYR A 147 7.76 9.15 0.52
C TYR A 147 7.25 10.45 -0.07
N CYS A 148 7.06 10.47 -1.38
CA CYS A 148 6.53 11.63 -2.06
C CYS A 148 5.02 11.74 -1.83
N VAL A 149 4.58 12.88 -1.28
CA VAL A 149 3.17 13.16 -0.98
C VAL A 149 2.62 14.33 -1.80
N LYS A 150 3.45 14.93 -2.65
CA LYS A 150 3.05 15.95 -3.64
C LYS A 150 4.08 16.02 -4.76
N ALA A 151 3.67 15.77 -5.99
CA ALA A 151 4.45 15.98 -7.22
C ALA A 151 3.58 16.58 -8.33
#